data_AF-A0AAD9G811-F1
#
_entry.id   AF-A0AAD9G811-F1
#
_cell.length_a   1.000
_cell.length_b   1.000
_cell.length_c   1.000
_cell.angle_alpha   90.00
_cell.angle_beta   90.00
_cell.angle_gamma   90.00
#
_symmetry.space_group_name_H-M   'P 1'
#
loop_
_entity.id
_entity.type
_entity.pdbx_description
1 polymer ?
#
loop_
_entity_poly.entity_id
_entity_poly.type
_entity_poly.pdbx_seq_one_letter_code
_entity_poly.pdbx_strand_id
1 'polypeptide(L)'
;MDNYSLPSEKAAVLVEVARCIYETHAREHGFNSESSRQPTPMAADDFLPIFIFVLARCRLRSVIVARHLISETMITALMIGETGYYATMLEAAIGYIAAFDGAAKADEMTHRNSGSGSTAFSSF
;
A
#
# COMPACT_ATOMS: atom_id res chain seq x y z
N MET A 1 1.20 -11.33 5.90
CA MET A 1 1.17 -10.42 7.06
C MET A 1 0.15 -10.81 8.13
N ASP A 2 -1.11 -11.06 7.76
CA ASP A 2 -2.18 -11.35 8.73
C ASP A 2 -2.04 -12.70 9.48
N ASN A 3 -1.27 -13.64 8.92
CA ASN A 3 -1.03 -14.96 9.51
C ASN A 3 0.11 -14.99 10.55
N TYR A 4 0.82 -13.89 10.72
CA TYR A 4 1.92 -13.79 11.69
C TYR A 4 1.43 -13.09 12.95
N SER A 5 1.83 -13.60 14.11
CA SER A 5 1.39 -13.08 15.42
C SER A 5 2.40 -12.10 16.00
N LEU A 6 3.69 -12.26 15.67
CA LEU A 6 4.78 -11.48 16.26
C LEU A 6 5.15 -10.28 15.35
N PRO A 7 5.43 -9.10 15.94
CA PRO A 7 5.88 -7.93 15.19
C PRO A 7 7.18 -8.16 14.41
N SER A 8 8.11 -8.94 14.98
CA SER A 8 9.38 -9.30 14.33
C SER A 8 9.18 -10.15 13.07
N GLU A 9 8.20 -11.07 13.08
CA GLU A 9 7.87 -11.87 11.90
C GLU A 9 7.22 -11.03 10.81
N LYS A 10 6.32 -10.10 11.19
CA LYS A 10 5.71 -9.16 10.25
C LYS A 10 6.76 -8.24 9.63
N ALA A 11 7.73 -7.79 10.42
CA ALA A 11 8.87 -7.00 9.96
C ALA A 11 9.75 -7.77 8.97
N ALA A 12 10.09 -9.03 9.26
CA ALA A 12 10.86 -9.86 8.36
C ALA A 12 10.13 -10.07 7.02
N VAL A 13 8.82 -10.33 7.06
CA VAL A 13 8.00 -10.47 5.85
C VAL A 13 7.95 -9.17 5.06
N LEU A 14 7.91 -8.02 5.72
CA LEU A 14 7.92 -6.72 5.05
C LEU A 14 9.22 -6.51 4.26
N VAL A 15 10.36 -6.77 4.90
CA VAL A 15 11.68 -6.68 4.25
C VAL A 15 11.78 -7.69 3.09
N GLU A 16 11.28 -8.90 3.28
CA GLU A 16 11.27 -9.94 2.23
C GLU A 16 10.42 -9.53 1.02
N VAL A 17 9.24 -8.92 1.24
CA VAL A 17 8.40 -8.40 0.16
C VAL A 17 9.13 -7.30 -0.60
N ALA A 18 9.78 -6.37 0.11
CA ALA A 18 10.56 -5.32 -0.54
C ALA A 18 11.68 -5.91 -1.40
N ARG A 19 12.44 -6.86 -0.86
CA ARG A 19 13.49 -7.58 -1.59
C ARG A 19 12.96 -8.23 -2.87
N CYS A 20 11.82 -8.91 -2.80
CA CYS A 20 11.18 -9.54 -3.96
C CYS A 20 10.81 -8.51 -5.05
N ILE A 21 10.37 -7.31 -4.66
CA ILE A 21 10.13 -6.20 -5.60
C ILE A 21 11.43 -5.77 -6.28
N TYR A 22 12.51 -5.54 -5.51
CA TYR A 22 13.82 -5.18 -6.07
C TYR A 22 14.36 -6.24 -7.04
N GLU A 23 14.30 -7.52 -6.68
CA GLU A 23 14.76 -8.62 -7.53
C GLU A 23 13.94 -8.74 -8.82
N THR A 24 12.62 -8.62 -8.72
CA THR A 24 11.72 -8.69 -9.88
C THR A 24 11.95 -7.52 -10.83
N HIS A 25 12.03 -6.30 -10.29
CA HIS A 25 12.30 -5.10 -11.08
C HIS A 25 13.66 -5.18 -11.78
N ALA A 26 14.70 -5.63 -11.08
CA ALA A 26 16.04 -5.81 -11.65
C ALA A 26 16.05 -6.85 -12.77
N ARG A 27 15.28 -7.93 -12.65
CA ARG A 27 15.15 -8.94 -13.71
C ARG A 27 14.44 -8.40 -14.94
N GLU A 28 13.39 -7.60 -14.76
CA GLU A 28 12.59 -7.04 -15.86
C GLU A 28 13.29 -5.89 -16.59
N HIS A 29 14.10 -5.10 -15.88
CA HIS A 29 14.78 -3.92 -16.43
C HIS A 29 16.27 -4.13 -16.70
N GLY A 30 16.88 -5.17 -16.12
CA GLY A 30 18.30 -5.51 -16.30
C GLY A 30 18.62 -6.27 -17.59
N PHE A 31 17.60 -6.78 -18.32
CA PHE A 31 17.80 -7.54 -19.56
C PHE A 31 17.76 -6.66 -20.83
N ASN A 32 17.38 -5.38 -20.71
CA ASN A 32 17.21 -4.47 -21.85
C ASN A 32 18.41 -3.56 -22.14
N SER A 33 19.51 -3.67 -21.39
CA SER A 33 20.71 -2.87 -21.68
C SER A 33 21.77 -3.73 -22.36
N GLU A 34 21.82 -3.65 -23.69
CA GLU A 34 23.06 -3.88 -24.40
C GLU A 34 24.18 -3.08 -23.69
N SER A 35 25.29 -3.76 -23.42
CA SER A 35 26.56 -3.22 -22.88
C SER A 35 26.55 -2.66 -21.44
N SER A 36 27.26 -3.37 -20.56
CA SER A 36 28.15 -2.86 -19.49
C SER A 36 27.67 -1.83 -18.45
N ARG A 37 26.38 -1.49 -18.35
CA ARG A 37 25.88 -0.60 -17.30
C ARG A 37 25.36 -1.39 -16.09
N GLN A 38 25.91 -1.08 -14.91
CA GLN A 38 25.40 -1.58 -13.64
C GLN A 38 23.88 -1.31 -13.53
N PRO A 39 23.11 -2.22 -12.93
CA PRO A 39 21.68 -1.99 -12.70
C PRO A 39 21.51 -0.68 -11.94
N THR A 40 20.73 0.26 -12.50
CA THR A 40 20.40 1.49 -11.78
C THR A 40 19.61 1.11 -10.53
N PRO A 41 20.03 1.53 -9.32
CA PRO A 41 19.29 1.22 -8.11
C PRO A 41 17.91 1.89 -8.18
N MET A 42 16.86 1.10 -7.90
CA MET A 42 15.48 1.58 -7.90
C MET A 42 15.31 2.62 -6.78
N ALA A 43 14.82 3.80 -7.15
CA ALA A 43 14.56 4.88 -6.21
C ALA A 43 13.21 4.70 -5.50
N ALA A 44 12.94 5.54 -4.49
CA ALA A 44 11.72 5.44 -3.69
C ALA A 44 10.45 5.72 -4.52
N ASP A 45 10.55 6.63 -5.48
CA ASP A 45 9.50 7.00 -6.43
C ASP A 45 9.20 5.92 -7.45
N ASP A 46 10.17 5.05 -7.77
CA ASP A 46 9.94 3.84 -8.56
C ASP A 46 9.32 2.73 -7.69
N PHE A 47 9.81 2.57 -6.46
CA PHE A 47 9.41 1.48 -5.56
C PHE A 47 7.98 1.64 -5.04
N LEU A 48 7.63 2.83 -4.51
CA LEU A 48 6.39 3.03 -3.76
C LEU A 48 5.12 2.74 -4.59
N PRO A 49 5.01 3.14 -5.87
CA PRO A 49 3.86 2.77 -6.70
C PRO A 49 3.71 1.26 -6.88
N ILE A 50 4.82 0.53 -7.09
CA ILE A 50 4.81 -0.94 -7.20
C ILE A 50 4.34 -1.55 -5.88
N PHE A 51 4.83 -1.03 -4.77
CA PHE A 51 4.48 -1.52 -3.45
C PHE A 51 3.00 -1.30 -3.12
N ILE A 52 2.44 -0.12 -3.45
CA ILE A 52 1.00 0.17 -3.34
C ILE A 52 0.19 -0.82 -4.17
N PHE A 53 0.61 -1.10 -5.40
CA PHE A 53 -0.08 -2.05 -6.27
C PHE A 53 -0.09 -3.47 -5.70
N VAL A 54 1.05 -3.95 -5.19
CA VAL A 54 1.15 -5.26 -4.53
C VAL A 54 0.20 -5.32 -3.33
N LEU A 55 0.21 -4.29 -2.47
CA LEU A 55 -0.65 -4.22 -1.29
C LEU A 55 -2.14 -4.17 -1.65
N ALA A 56 -2.53 -3.42 -2.67
CA ALA A 56 -3.92 -3.37 -3.14
C ALA A 56 -4.41 -4.71 -3.68
N ARG A 57 -3.50 -5.55 -4.21
CA ARG A 57 -3.79 -6.92 -4.67
C ARG A 57 -3.83 -7.91 -3.51
N CYS A 58 -3.14 -7.62 -2.41
CA CYS A 58 -3.28 -8.39 -1.17
C CYS A 58 -4.66 -8.14 -0.57
N ARG A 59 -5.46 -9.19 -0.37
CA ARG A 59 -6.73 -9.11 0.39
C ARG A 59 -6.48 -8.93 1.88
N LEU A 60 -5.80 -7.85 2.28
CA LEU A 60 -5.61 -7.49 3.68
C LEU A 60 -6.98 -7.28 4.31
N ARG A 61 -7.25 -8.01 5.40
CA ARG A 61 -8.61 -8.11 5.97
C ARG A 61 -9.16 -6.75 6.42
N SER A 62 -8.27 -5.85 6.86
CA SER A 62 -8.54 -4.44 7.04
C SER A 62 -7.22 -3.67 7.01
N VAL A 63 -7.05 -2.85 5.98
CA VAL A 63 -5.90 -1.96 5.78
C VAL A 63 -5.74 -1.00 6.97
N ILE A 64 -6.85 -0.58 7.59
CA ILE A 64 -6.89 0.29 8.78
C ILE A 64 -6.37 -0.44 10.03
N VAL A 65 -6.72 -1.72 10.18
CA VAL A 65 -6.23 -2.56 11.29
C VAL A 65 -4.76 -2.86 11.10
N ALA A 66 -4.31 -3.12 9.87
CA ALA A 66 -2.89 -3.29 9.57
C ALA A 66 -2.10 -2.03 9.96
N ARG A 67 -2.61 -0.84 9.64
CA ARG A 67 -2.00 0.45 10.04
C ARG A 67 -1.81 0.56 11.56
N HIS A 68 -2.87 0.35 12.32
CA HIS A 68 -2.81 0.42 13.78
C HIS A 68 -1.89 -0.65 14.36
N LEU A 69 -1.94 -1.87 13.81
CA LEU A 69 -1.10 -2.96 14.31
C LEU A 69 0.37 -2.67 14.07
N ILE A 70 0.76 -2.16 12.90
CA ILE A 70 2.16 -1.80 12.63
C ILE A 70 2.61 -0.63 13.51
N SER A 71 1.80 0.43 13.61
CA SER A 71 2.11 1.62 14.41
C SER A 71 2.23 1.32 15.91
N GLU A 72 1.40 0.44 16.46
CA GLU A 72 1.34 0.16 17.91
C GLU A 72 2.21 -1.02 18.34
N THR A 73 2.48 -1.98 17.45
CA THR A 73 3.21 -3.22 17.81
C THR A 73 4.65 -3.26 17.33
N MET A 74 5.07 -2.40 16.38
CA MET A 74 6.48 -2.29 16.01
C MET A 74 7.23 -1.41 17.01
N ILE A 75 7.98 -2.06 17.91
CA ILE A 75 8.89 -1.40 18.86
C ILE A 75 9.90 -0.54 18.08
N THR A 76 10.20 0.67 18.55
CA THR A 76 11.14 1.61 17.92
C THR A 76 12.51 0.99 17.58
N ALA A 77 12.96 0.00 18.35
CA ALA A 77 14.20 -0.73 18.07
C ALA A 77 14.14 -1.63 16.82
N LEU A 78 12.96 -2.15 16.45
CA LEU A 78 12.73 -2.91 15.21
C LEU A 78 12.61 -1.99 13.99
N MET A 79 12.37 -0.69 14.21
CA MET A 79 12.23 0.34 13.18
C MET A 79 13.59 0.96 12.77
N ILE A 80 14.72 0.34 13.11
CA ILE A 80 16.04 0.87 12.76
C ILE A 80 16.51 0.23 11.44
N GLY A 81 17.13 1.02 10.57
CA GLY A 81 17.68 0.55 9.29
C GLY A 81 16.60 0.30 8.23
N GLU A 82 16.77 -0.77 7.45
CA GLU A 82 15.89 -1.08 6.31
C GLU A 82 14.44 -1.39 6.74
N THR A 83 14.27 -2.05 7.90
CA THR A 83 12.95 -2.37 8.44
C THR A 83 12.14 -1.11 8.71
N GLY A 84 12.78 -0.09 9.30
CA GLY A 84 12.14 1.21 9.54
C GLY A 84 11.75 1.91 8.25
N TYR A 85 12.65 1.90 7.27
CA TYR A 85 12.40 2.48 5.95
C TYR A 85 11.16 1.84 5.29
N TYR A 86 11.09 0.51 5.23
CA TYR A 86 9.95 -0.17 4.61
C TYR A 86 8.67 -0.06 5.45
N ALA A 87 8.78 0.06 6.77
CA ALA A 87 7.63 0.36 7.63
C ALA A 87 7.04 1.74 7.32
N THR A 88 7.86 2.77 7.10
CA THR A 88 7.41 4.08 6.64
C THR A 88 6.76 4.01 5.26
N MET A 89 7.34 3.25 4.31
CA MET A 89 6.73 3.04 3.00
C MET A 89 5.37 2.31 3.08
N LEU A 90 5.25 1.36 4.01
CA LEU A 90 4.01 0.64 4.26
C LEU A 90 2.94 1.55 4.86
N GLU A 91 3.29 2.42 5.79
CA GLU A 91 2.37 3.41 6.33
C GLU A 91 1.86 4.36 5.24
N ALA A 92 2.77 4.87 4.40
CA ALA A 92 2.42 5.75 3.27
C ALA A 92 1.49 5.04 2.27
N ALA A 93 1.80 3.79 1.90
CA ALA A 93 1.00 3.01 0.96
C ALA A 93 -0.40 2.69 1.52
N ILE A 94 -0.48 2.30 2.79
CA ILE A 94 -1.76 2.08 3.48
C ILE A 94 -2.58 3.37 3.55
N GLY A 95 -1.95 4.50 3.90
CA GLY A 95 -2.59 5.81 3.94
C GLY A 95 -3.18 6.20 2.58
N TYR A 96 -2.44 5.96 1.51
CA TYR A 96 -2.90 6.18 0.15
C TYR A 96 -4.12 5.32 -0.21
N ILE A 97 -4.06 4.01 0.03
CA ILE A 97 -5.17 3.08 -0.26
C ILE A 97 -6.43 3.46 0.54
N ALA A 98 -6.27 3.78 1.83
CA ALA A 98 -7.38 4.15 2.71
C ALA A 98 -8.06 5.46 2.27
N ALA A 99 -7.28 6.45 1.80
CA ALA A 99 -7.83 7.70 1.27
C ALA A 99 -8.66 7.44 -0.01
N PHE A 100 -8.24 6.52 -0.87
CA PHE A 100 -8.99 6.14 -2.07
C PHE A 100 -10.30 5.42 -1.76
N ASP A 101 -10.33 4.52 -0.77
CA ASP A 101 -11.58 3.86 -0.34
C ASP A 101 -12.59 4.87 0.25
N GLY A 102 -12.09 5.87 1.00
CA GLY A 102 -12.91 6.98 1.50
C GLY A 102 -13.49 7.84 0.37
N ALA A 103 -12.68 8.18 -0.63
CA ALA A 103 -13.12 8.95 -1.80
C ALA A 103 -14.16 8.18 -2.63
N ALA A 104 -13.96 6.88 -2.86
CA ALA A 104 -14.91 6.05 -3.60
C ALA A 104 -16.28 5.96 -2.90
N LYS A 105 -16.28 5.80 -1.57
CA LYS A 105 -17.53 5.78 -0.77
C LYS A 105 -18.25 7.14 -0.77
N ALA A 106 -17.50 8.24 -0.74
CA ALA A 106 -18.07 9.58 -0.83
C ALA A 106 -18.73 9.82 -2.20
N ASP A 107 -18.08 9.41 -3.29
CA ASP A 107 -18.62 9.49 -4.65
C ASP A 107 -19.93 8.68 -4.78
N GLU A 108 -19.96 7.45 -4.26
CA GLU A 108 -21.15 6.59 -4.28
C GLU A 108 -22.34 7.20 -3.52
N MET A 109 -22.08 7.87 -2.38
CA MET A 109 -23.12 8.55 -1.61
C MET A 109 -23.66 9.79 -2.32
N THR A 110 -22.79 10.52 -3.04
CA THR A 110 -23.17 11.70 -3.82
C THR A 110 -24.03 11.30 -5.04
N HIS A 111 -23.70 10.17 -5.68
CA HIS A 111 -24.49 9.60 -6.78
C HIS A 111 -25.86 9.07 -6.31
N ARG A 112 -25.94 8.43 -5.13
CA ARG A 112 -27.22 7.98 -4.55
C ARG A 112 -28.14 9.13 -4.14
N ASN A 113 -27.61 10.22 -3.59
CA ASN A 113 -28.41 11.39 -3.19
C ASN A 113 -28.94 12.19 -4.39
N SER A 114 -28.33 12.06 -5.57
CA SER A 114 -28.78 12.75 -6.79
C SER A 114 -29.99 12.07 -7.47
N GLY A 115 -30.36 10.85 -7.05
CA GLY A 115 -31.43 10.07 -7.66
C GLY A 115 -32.81 10.12 -6.98
N SER A 116 -32.97 10.84 -5.86
CA SER A 116 -34.21 10.83 -5.07
C SER A 116 -34.70 12.24 -4.78
N GLY A 117 -35.16 12.93 -5.83
CA GLY A 117 -35.65 14.30 -5.69
C GLY A 117 -36.40 14.78 -6.91
N SER A 118 -37.52 14.15 -7.28
CA SER A 118 -38.63 14.79 -8.01
C SER A 118 -39.77 13.82 -8.27
N THR A 119 -40.75 13.77 -7.36
CA THR A 119 -42.20 13.78 -7.68
C THR A 119 -42.96 14.00 -6.37
N ALA A 120 -43.03 15.25 -5.90
CA ALA A 120 -43.99 15.63 -4.86
C ALA A 120 -44.76 16.87 -5.34
N PHE A 121 -46.03 16.61 -5.68
CA PHE A 121 -47.19 17.49 -5.57
C PHE A 121 -47.15 18.90 -6.20
N SER A 122 -48.02 19.11 -7.20
CA SER A 122 -48.88 20.30 -7.18
C SER A 122 -50.26 19.98 -7.76
N SER A 123 -51.25 19.93 -6.88
CA SER A 123 -52.66 20.01 -7.25
C SER A 123 -52.99 21.43 -7.72
N PHE A 124 -53.69 21.57 -8.83
CA PHE A 124 -54.70 22.60 -9.10
C PHE A 124 -55.70 22.04 -10.11
#